data_AF-A0A7W0GTY0-F1
#
_entry.id   AF-A0A7W0GTY0-F1
#
_cell.length_a   1.000
_cell.length_b   1.000
_cell.length_c   1.000
_cell.angle_alpha   90.00
_cell.angle_beta   90.00
_cell.angle_gamma   90.00
#
_symmetry.space_group_name_H-M   'P 1'
#
loop_
_entity.id
_entity.type
_entity.pdbx_description
1 polymer ?
#
loop_
_entity_poly.entity_id
_entity_poly.type
_entity_poly.pdbx_seq_one_letter_code
_entity_poly.pdbx_strand_id
1 'polypeptide(L)'
;YQHPELYDAVVYAAPAHCADEIDAVFEGAERLKTLASIPHPPVAVLALGFRRADVTHPLDGFGFLVPEVERKHVLGTIFSSTLFPRRAPEGHVLLTTFVGGVRNPDLANADLSTLTARVLDDLRALLGVRGEPTFRAFQLWPKAIPQYTLSHGRFREFMDEVERRNPGLALTGSFRDGVALGDVLTAADAAATRVAAQLAGQPANAT
;
A
#
# COMPACT_ATOMS: atom_id res chain seq x y z
N TYR A 1 -11.72 -18.61 -26.42
CA TYR A 1 -10.73 -17.63 -26.87
C TYR A 1 -11.47 -16.34 -27.18
N GLN A 2 -11.24 -15.29 -26.40
CA GLN A 2 -11.73 -13.96 -26.78
C GLN A 2 -10.89 -13.47 -27.96
N HIS A 3 -11.53 -12.80 -28.92
CA HIS A 3 -10.80 -12.13 -30.00
C HIS A 3 -9.98 -10.97 -29.41
N PRO A 4 -8.78 -10.69 -29.94
CA PRO A 4 -7.99 -9.57 -29.46
C PRO A 4 -8.75 -8.27 -29.75
N GLU A 5 -8.85 -7.43 -28.73
CA GLU A 5 -9.34 -6.06 -28.87
C GLU A 5 -8.15 -5.15 -29.19
N LEU A 6 -8.35 -4.22 -30.13
CA LEU A 6 -7.31 -3.29 -30.58
C LEU A 6 -7.52 -1.93 -29.91
N TYR A 7 -6.41 -1.34 -29.47
CA TYR A 7 -6.37 -0.05 -28.80
C TYR A 7 -5.20 0.77 -29.34
N ASP A 8 -5.38 2.10 -29.41
CA ASP A 8 -4.32 3.02 -29.85
C ASP A 8 -3.29 3.31 -28.75
N ALA A 9 -3.66 3.10 -27.48
CA ALA A 9 -2.80 3.28 -26.33
C ALA A 9 -3.16 2.34 -25.17
N VAL A 10 -2.19 2.07 -24.31
CA VAL A 10 -2.31 1.21 -23.13
C VAL A 10 -1.68 1.90 -21.92
N VAL A 11 -2.42 1.95 -20.81
CA VAL A 11 -1.90 2.42 -19.52
C VAL A 11 -1.81 1.23 -18.56
N TYR A 12 -0.59 0.86 -18.19
CA TYR A 12 -0.34 -0.10 -17.11
C TYR A 12 -0.42 0.62 -15.76
N ALA A 13 -1.51 0.37 -15.04
CA ALA A 13 -1.76 0.91 -13.69
C ALA A 13 -1.85 -0.19 -12.61
N ALA A 14 -1.56 -1.44 -12.97
CA ALA A 14 -1.56 -2.56 -12.02
C ALA A 14 -0.33 -2.49 -11.10
N PRO A 15 -0.36 -3.14 -9.91
CA PRO A 15 0.80 -3.20 -9.04
C PRO A 15 2.04 -3.75 -9.75
N ALA A 16 3.24 -3.28 -9.39
CA ALA A 16 4.48 -3.74 -10.01
C ALA A 16 4.68 -5.26 -9.94
N HIS A 17 4.18 -5.90 -8.88
CA HIS A 17 4.28 -7.34 -8.65
C HIS A 17 3.34 -8.20 -9.49
N CYS A 18 2.52 -7.60 -10.35
CA CYS A 18 1.68 -8.27 -11.36
C CYS A 18 2.29 -8.16 -12.76
N ALA A 19 3.43 -7.49 -12.92
CA ALA A 19 4.04 -7.24 -14.23
C ALA A 19 4.56 -8.53 -14.90
N ASP A 20 4.81 -9.57 -14.13
CA ASP A 20 5.18 -10.91 -14.59
C ASP A 20 3.98 -11.74 -15.08
N GLU A 21 2.75 -11.36 -14.74
CA GLU A 21 1.51 -12.00 -15.20
C GLU A 21 1.12 -11.56 -16.61
N ILE A 22 1.74 -10.49 -17.14
CA ILE A 22 1.47 -9.96 -18.47
C ILE A 22 2.48 -10.52 -19.47
N ASP A 23 1.99 -11.30 -20.43
CA ASP A 23 2.75 -11.72 -21.60
C ASP A 23 2.76 -10.59 -22.65
N ALA A 24 3.66 -9.63 -22.44
CA ALA A 24 3.82 -8.48 -23.32
C ALA A 24 4.81 -8.76 -24.45
N VAL A 25 4.46 -8.36 -25.68
CA VAL A 25 5.29 -8.56 -26.87
C VAL A 25 5.59 -7.20 -27.52
N PHE A 26 6.60 -6.50 -27.00
CA PHE A 26 7.12 -5.24 -27.54
C PHE A 26 8.60 -5.02 -27.15
N GLU A 27 9.27 -4.02 -27.74
CA GLU A 27 10.68 -3.75 -27.45
C GLU A 27 10.88 -3.37 -25.97
N GLY A 28 11.60 -4.21 -25.23
CA GLY A 28 11.84 -4.03 -23.80
C GLY A 28 10.82 -4.72 -22.89
N ALA A 29 9.85 -5.48 -23.43
CA ALA A 29 8.82 -6.17 -22.65
C ALA A 29 9.38 -7.15 -21.59
N GLU A 30 10.46 -7.88 -21.88
CA GLU A 30 11.09 -8.77 -20.89
C GLU A 30 11.59 -8.03 -19.64
N ARG A 31 11.94 -6.76 -19.79
CA ARG A 31 12.34 -5.94 -18.66
C ARG A 31 11.13 -5.46 -17.83
N LEU A 32 9.91 -5.45 -18.39
CA LEU A 32 8.69 -5.12 -17.64
C LEU A 32 8.48 -6.10 -16.49
N LYS A 33 8.74 -7.38 -16.74
CA LYS A 33 8.69 -8.45 -15.73
C LYS A 33 9.64 -8.18 -14.55
N THR A 34 10.71 -7.41 -14.75
CA THR A 34 11.63 -7.04 -13.65
C THR A 34 10.98 -6.14 -12.61
N LEU A 35 9.91 -5.41 -12.95
CA LEU A 35 9.13 -4.65 -11.97
C LEU A 35 8.55 -5.57 -10.89
N ALA A 36 8.29 -6.84 -11.21
CA ALA A 36 7.79 -7.80 -10.23
C ALA A 36 8.79 -8.10 -9.11
N SER A 37 10.08 -7.77 -9.31
CA SER A 37 11.12 -7.87 -8.28
C SER A 37 11.13 -6.70 -7.29
N ILE A 38 10.32 -5.65 -7.49
CA ILE A 38 10.19 -4.55 -6.52
C ILE A 38 9.63 -5.14 -5.22
N PRO A 39 10.34 -5.01 -4.07
CA PRO A 39 9.88 -5.63 -2.83
C PRO A 39 8.56 -5.02 -2.36
N HIS A 40 7.61 -5.89 -2.01
CA HIS A 40 6.34 -5.53 -1.39
C HIS A 40 6.16 -6.38 -0.14
N PRO A 41 6.62 -5.92 1.04
CA PRO A 41 6.44 -6.67 2.27
C PRO A 41 4.95 -6.81 2.60
N PRO A 42 4.54 -7.90 3.26
CA PRO A 42 3.19 -8.09 3.71
C PRO A 42 2.85 -7.17 4.88
N VAL A 43 1.60 -6.72 4.95
CA VAL A 43 1.06 -5.96 6.09
C VAL A 43 -0.28 -6.57 6.51
N ALA A 44 -0.36 -6.95 7.78
CA ALA A 44 -1.59 -7.32 8.45
C ALA A 44 -2.21 -6.07 9.11
N VAL A 45 -3.51 -5.87 8.90
CA VAL A 45 -4.29 -4.79 9.48
C VAL A 45 -5.37 -5.38 10.37
N LEU A 46 -5.36 -4.99 11.65
CA LEU A 46 -6.37 -5.39 12.63
C LEU A 46 -7.16 -4.16 13.06
N ALA A 47 -8.46 -4.15 12.81
CA ALA A 47 -9.38 -3.18 13.38
C ALA A 47 -10.04 -3.78 14.63
N LEU A 48 -9.70 -3.23 15.79
CA LEU A 48 -10.09 -3.75 17.11
C LEU A 48 -10.96 -2.74 17.84
N GLY A 49 -12.17 -3.15 18.22
CA GLY A 49 -13.11 -2.33 18.99
C GLY A 49 -13.05 -2.63 20.48
N PHE A 50 -12.96 -1.60 21.31
CA PHE A 50 -12.94 -1.73 22.77
C PHE A 50 -14.00 -0.82 23.39
N ARG A 51 -14.50 -1.18 24.57
CA ARG A 51 -15.22 -0.20 25.40
C ARG A 51 -14.24 0.90 25.77
N ARG A 52 -14.67 2.16 25.72
CA ARG A 52 -13.83 3.31 26.08
C ARG A 52 -13.28 3.17 27.50
N ALA A 53 -14.08 2.65 28.43
CA ALA A 53 -13.68 2.44 29.83
C ALA A 53 -12.53 1.42 29.99
N ASP A 54 -12.34 0.53 29.02
CA ASP A 54 -11.29 -0.50 29.06
C ASP A 54 -9.95 0.01 28.49
N VAL A 55 -9.86 1.27 28.05
CA VAL A 55 -8.63 1.86 27.54
C VAL A 55 -8.19 3.02 28.44
N THR A 56 -7.05 2.89 29.12
CA THR A 56 -6.60 3.93 30.06
C THR A 56 -6.12 5.20 29.34
N HIS A 57 -5.45 5.06 28.19
CA HIS A 57 -4.96 6.19 27.41
C HIS A 57 -6.11 7.11 26.96
N PRO A 58 -5.93 8.45 26.91
CA PRO A 58 -6.98 9.40 26.50
C PRO A 58 -7.45 9.25 25.05
N LEU A 59 -6.56 8.81 24.16
CA LEU A 59 -6.77 8.65 22.70
C LEU A 59 -7.06 9.99 21.99
N ASP A 60 -6.44 11.06 22.45
CA ASP A 60 -6.59 12.45 22.04
C ASP A 60 -5.58 12.86 20.94
N GLY A 61 -5.36 11.96 19.98
CA GLY A 61 -4.46 12.20 18.85
C GLY A 61 -4.81 11.37 17.63
N PHE A 62 -3.95 11.41 16.61
CA PHE A 62 -4.12 10.60 15.39
C PHE A 62 -3.93 9.10 15.67
N GLY A 63 -2.99 8.78 16.55
CA GLY A 63 -2.48 7.44 16.76
C GLY A 63 -1.02 7.50 17.20
N PHE A 64 -0.31 6.39 17.04
CA PHE A 64 1.13 6.32 17.29
C PHE A 64 1.84 5.44 16.25
N LEU A 65 3.14 5.67 16.11
CA LEU A 65 4.07 4.80 15.40
C LEU A 65 5.04 4.20 16.41
N VAL A 66 5.52 3.00 16.14
CA VAL A 66 6.49 2.32 16.99
C VAL A 66 7.80 2.11 16.24
N PRO A 67 8.87 2.84 16.60
CA PRO A 67 10.20 2.62 16.04
C PRO A 67 10.69 1.19 16.27
N GLU A 68 11.62 0.74 15.42
CA GLU A 68 12.18 -0.61 15.51
C GLU A 68 12.91 -0.89 16.83
N VAL A 69 13.59 0.11 17.39
CA VAL A 69 14.34 0.01 18.64
C VAL A 69 13.48 -0.35 19.85
N GLU A 70 12.17 -0.07 19.80
CA GLU A 70 11.21 -0.40 20.88
C GLU A 70 10.87 -1.90 20.95
N ARG A 71 11.28 -2.69 19.94
CA ARG A 71 11.11 -4.16 19.90
C ARG A 71 9.67 -4.62 20.14
N LYS A 72 8.70 -3.85 19.64
CA LYS A 72 7.27 -4.19 19.62
C LYS A 72 6.91 -4.89 18.32
N HIS A 73 5.79 -5.60 18.35
CA HIS A 73 5.22 -6.33 17.22
C HIS A 73 4.48 -5.40 16.25
N VAL A 74 3.78 -4.39 16.77
CA VAL A 74 3.02 -3.43 15.96
C VAL A 74 3.95 -2.39 15.32
N LEU A 75 3.62 -1.98 14.10
CA LEU A 75 4.26 -0.85 13.42
C LEU A 75 3.70 0.49 13.91
N GLY A 76 2.43 0.50 14.28
CA GLY A 76 1.67 1.66 14.72
C GLY A 76 0.19 1.35 14.82
N THR A 77 -0.56 2.27 15.41
CA THR A 77 -2.01 2.17 15.55
C THR A 77 -2.65 3.54 15.34
N ILE A 78 -3.69 3.58 14.50
CA ILE A 78 -4.53 4.75 14.27
C ILE A 78 -5.72 4.70 15.23
N PHE A 79 -6.04 5.84 15.84
CA PHE A 79 -7.22 6.02 16.70
C PHE A 79 -8.43 6.35 15.83
N SER A 80 -8.90 5.35 15.07
CA SER A 80 -9.85 5.51 13.96
C SER A 80 -11.15 6.21 14.37
N SER A 81 -11.71 5.89 15.54
CA SER A 81 -12.92 6.56 16.04
C SER A 81 -12.68 7.97 16.60
N THR A 82 -11.44 8.32 16.96
CA THR A 82 -11.07 9.70 17.34
C THR A 82 -11.00 10.58 16.09
N LEU A 83 -10.32 10.09 15.03
CA LEU A 83 -10.16 10.84 13.79
C LEU A 83 -11.46 10.97 13.00
N PHE A 84 -12.27 9.91 13.00
CA PHE A 84 -13.47 9.83 12.19
C PHE A 84 -14.67 9.53 13.11
N PRO A 85 -15.41 10.57 13.53
CA PRO A 85 -16.61 10.40 14.34
C PRO A 85 -17.59 9.40 13.71
N ARG A 86 -18.29 8.63 14.55
CA ARG A 86 -19.25 7.57 14.15
C ARG A 86 -18.62 6.33 13.49
N ARG A 87 -17.30 6.13 13.59
CA ARG A 87 -16.65 4.84 13.25
C ARG A 87 -16.65 3.81 14.38
N ALA A 88 -17.19 4.17 15.55
CA ALA A 88 -17.51 3.25 16.64
C ALA A 88 -18.86 3.66 17.27
N PRO A 89 -19.59 2.72 17.88
CA PRO A 89 -20.75 3.03 18.72
C PRO A 89 -20.37 3.93 19.91
N GLU A 90 -21.37 4.58 20.51
CA GLU A 90 -21.16 5.34 21.75
C GLU A 90 -20.57 4.44 22.86
N GLY A 91 -19.69 5.02 23.69
CA GLY A 91 -18.98 4.29 24.74
C GLY A 91 -17.92 3.32 24.24
N HIS A 92 -17.64 3.28 22.93
CA HIS A 92 -16.62 2.42 22.31
C HIS A 92 -15.59 3.22 21.53
N VAL A 93 -14.44 2.60 21.31
CA VAL A 93 -13.35 3.12 20.48
C VAL A 93 -12.92 2.07 19.47
N LEU A 94 -12.52 2.52 18.28
CA LEU A 94 -11.97 1.67 17.23
C LEU A 94 -10.50 2.03 17.01
N LEU A 95 -9.64 1.02 17.13
CA LEU A 95 -8.21 1.12 16.91
C LEU A 95 -7.83 0.31 15.67
N THR A 96 -7.13 0.92 14.71
CA THR A 96 -6.62 0.21 13.52
C THR A 96 -5.12 0.04 13.64
N THR A 97 -4.68 -1.18 13.88
CA THR A 97 -3.29 -1.55 14.15
C THR A 97 -2.67 -2.25 12.95
N PHE A 98 -1.42 -1.89 12.66
CA PHE A 98 -0.64 -2.43 11.54
C PHE A 98 0.49 -3.31 12.06
N VAL A 99 0.66 -4.49 11.47
CA VAL A 99 1.69 -5.47 11.82
C VAL A 99 2.37 -5.94 10.54
N GLY A 100 3.68 -6.23 10.63
CA GLY A 100 4.43 -6.76 9.50
C GLY A 100 5.42 -5.77 8.92
N GLY A 101 5.25 -5.47 7.63
CA GLY A 101 6.20 -4.69 6.87
C GLY A 101 7.54 -5.40 6.75
N VAL A 102 8.58 -4.65 6.40
CA VAL A 102 9.94 -5.19 6.24
C VAL A 102 10.47 -5.77 7.56
N ARG A 103 10.02 -5.24 8.70
CA ARG A 103 10.53 -5.59 10.04
C ARG A 103 10.11 -6.98 10.52
N ASN A 104 8.92 -7.44 10.17
CA ASN A 104 8.43 -8.75 10.63
C ASN A 104 7.41 -9.38 9.65
N PRO A 105 7.83 -9.72 8.43
CA PRO A 105 6.93 -10.24 7.41
C PRO A 105 6.26 -11.57 7.80
N ASP A 106 6.95 -12.41 8.59
CA ASP A 106 6.41 -13.69 9.05
C ASP A 106 5.23 -13.49 10.00
N LEU A 107 5.31 -12.52 10.92
CA LEU A 107 4.21 -12.22 11.82
C LEU A 107 2.98 -11.71 11.05
N ALA A 108 3.16 -10.94 9.97
CA ALA A 108 2.04 -10.52 9.13
C ALA A 108 1.24 -11.71 8.55
N ASN A 109 1.93 -12.80 8.24
CA ASN A 109 1.36 -14.03 7.68
C ASN A 109 0.92 -15.05 8.74
N ALA A 110 1.07 -14.74 10.04
CA ALA A 110 0.60 -15.61 11.10
C ALA A 110 -0.94 -15.67 11.13
N ASP A 111 -1.48 -16.68 11.79
CA ASP A 111 -2.92 -16.81 11.97
C ASP A 111 -3.49 -15.68 12.84
N LEU A 112 -4.79 -15.42 12.69
CA LEU A 112 -5.48 -14.31 13.36
C LEU A 112 -5.35 -14.38 14.89
N SER A 113 -5.32 -15.58 15.48
CA SER A 113 -5.24 -15.71 16.94
C SER A 113 -3.86 -15.28 17.44
N THR A 114 -2.80 -15.72 16.77
CA THR A 114 -1.42 -15.30 17.03
C THR A 114 -1.26 -13.79 16.85
N LEU A 115 -1.72 -13.25 15.73
CA LEU A 115 -1.68 -11.80 15.45
C LEU A 115 -2.40 -11.00 16.53
N THR A 116 -3.62 -11.40 16.89
CA THR A 116 -4.41 -10.69 17.90
C THR A 116 -3.71 -10.72 19.25
N ALA A 117 -3.15 -11.86 19.66
CA ALA A 117 -2.42 -11.95 20.92
C ALA A 117 -1.23 -10.97 20.97
N ARG A 118 -0.40 -10.94 19.91
CA ARG A 118 0.77 -10.04 19.83
C ARG A 118 0.37 -8.57 19.80
N VAL A 119 -0.69 -8.23 19.07
CA VAL A 119 -1.23 -6.87 19.05
C VAL A 119 -1.74 -6.46 20.44
N LEU A 120 -2.47 -7.34 21.13
CA LEU A 120 -3.00 -7.03 22.45
C LEU A 120 -1.89 -6.84 23.49
N ASP A 121 -0.80 -7.61 23.43
CA ASP A 121 0.36 -7.42 24.31
C ASP A 121 0.93 -5.99 24.18
N ASP A 122 1.10 -5.51 22.95
CA ASP A 122 1.59 -4.15 22.70
C ASP A 122 0.56 -3.07 23.07
N LEU A 123 -0.72 -3.26 22.73
CA LEU A 123 -1.77 -2.29 23.08
C LEU A 123 -2.01 -2.19 24.59
N ARG A 124 -1.85 -3.28 25.33
CA ARG A 124 -1.84 -3.27 26.81
C ARG A 124 -0.71 -2.40 27.33
N ALA A 125 0.51 -2.60 26.82
CA ALA A 125 1.68 -1.86 27.25
C ALA A 125 1.62 -0.37 26.87
N LEU A 126 1.12 -0.04 25.67
CA LEU A 126 1.18 1.31 25.10
C LEU A 126 -0.06 2.15 25.42
N LEU A 127 -1.26 1.55 25.45
CA LEU A 127 -2.52 2.27 25.64
C LEU A 127 -3.26 1.89 26.93
N GLY A 128 -2.77 0.90 27.68
CA GLY A 128 -3.47 0.38 28.85
C GLY A 128 -4.81 -0.26 28.51
N VAL A 129 -4.92 -0.92 27.34
CA VAL A 129 -6.10 -1.72 26.97
C VAL A 129 -6.29 -2.86 27.97
N ARG A 130 -7.53 -3.11 28.39
CA ARG A 130 -7.91 -4.18 29.30
C ARG A 130 -8.94 -5.11 28.67
N GLY A 131 -8.91 -6.38 29.07
CA GLY A 131 -9.82 -7.41 28.55
C GLY A 131 -9.59 -7.74 27.07
N GLU A 132 -10.64 -8.20 26.42
CA GLU A 132 -10.66 -8.59 25.01
C GLU A 132 -11.44 -7.58 24.16
N PRO A 133 -11.07 -7.40 22.88
CA PRO A 133 -11.82 -6.54 21.98
C PRO A 133 -13.24 -7.08 21.74
N THR A 134 -14.21 -6.17 21.82
CA THR A 134 -15.64 -6.38 21.53
C THR A 134 -15.94 -6.53 20.04
N PHE A 135 -15.02 -6.08 19.18
CA PHE A 135 -15.11 -6.19 17.73
C PHE A 135 -13.73 -6.49 17.15
N ARG A 136 -13.68 -7.34 16.12
CA ARG A 136 -12.45 -7.68 15.39
C ARG A 136 -12.75 -7.72 13.91
N ALA A 137 -11.96 -7.02 13.11
CA ALA A 137 -11.86 -7.22 11.68
C ALA A 137 -10.39 -7.29 11.27
N PHE A 138 -10.09 -8.14 10.30
CA PHE A 138 -8.74 -8.44 9.87
C PHE A 138 -8.63 -8.41 8.36
N GLN A 139 -7.55 -7.83 7.86
CA GLN A 139 -7.17 -7.85 6.46
C GLN A 139 -5.66 -8.08 6.34
N LEU A 140 -5.26 -9.09 5.58
CA LEU A 140 -3.88 -9.27 5.15
C LEU A 140 -3.69 -8.68 3.76
N TRP A 141 -2.63 -7.91 3.58
CA TRP A 141 -2.11 -7.49 2.29
C TRP A 141 -0.78 -8.20 2.06
N PRO A 142 -0.73 -9.32 1.31
CA PRO A 142 0.49 -10.11 1.14
C PRO A 142 1.63 -9.35 0.44
N LYS A 143 1.27 -8.42 -0.44
CA LYS A 143 2.17 -7.53 -1.16
C LYS A 143 1.64 -6.10 -1.02
N ALA A 144 1.98 -5.43 0.08
CA ALA A 144 1.32 -4.18 0.48
C ALA A 144 1.91 -2.93 -0.20
N ILE A 145 2.99 -2.37 0.35
CA ILE A 145 3.55 -1.09 -0.09
C ILE A 145 4.89 -1.35 -0.81
N PRO A 146 5.07 -0.92 -2.08
CA PRO A 146 6.35 -1.06 -2.76
C PRO A 146 7.47 -0.35 -2.00
N GLN A 147 8.64 -0.99 -1.92
CA GLN A 147 9.80 -0.46 -1.21
C GLN A 147 10.78 0.18 -2.17
N TYR A 148 10.96 1.50 -2.04
CA TYR A 148 11.94 2.26 -2.81
C TYR A 148 13.32 2.14 -2.18
N THR A 149 13.93 0.96 -2.36
CA THR A 149 15.30 0.70 -1.89
C THR A 149 16.34 1.52 -2.65
N LEU A 150 17.61 1.48 -2.23
CA LEU A 150 18.71 2.18 -2.92
C LEU A 150 18.81 1.87 -4.41
N SER A 151 18.37 0.68 -4.84
CA SER A 151 18.41 0.28 -6.26
C SER A 151 17.19 0.73 -7.06
N HIS A 152 16.21 1.41 -6.46
CA HIS A 152 14.91 1.70 -7.11
C HIS A 152 15.03 2.61 -8.33
N GLY A 153 16.05 3.48 -8.38
CA GLY A 153 16.30 4.37 -9.52
C GLY A 153 16.36 3.63 -10.86
N ARG A 154 16.93 2.41 -10.88
CA ARG A 154 17.02 1.57 -12.08
C ARG A 154 15.66 1.22 -12.67
N PHE A 155 14.64 1.06 -11.82
CA PHE A 155 13.28 0.74 -12.27
C PHE A 155 12.63 1.97 -12.91
N ARG A 156 12.87 3.17 -12.36
CA ARG A 156 12.39 4.43 -12.96
C ARG A 156 13.01 4.67 -14.34
N GLU A 157 14.33 4.59 -14.43
CA GLU A 157 15.06 4.72 -15.70
C GLU A 157 14.58 3.72 -16.74
N PHE A 158 14.31 2.48 -16.32
CA PHE A 158 13.75 1.45 -17.18
C PHE A 158 12.34 1.80 -17.68
N MET A 159 11.44 2.25 -16.79
CA MET A 159 10.08 2.63 -17.17
C MET A 159 10.08 3.79 -18.17
N ASP A 160 10.90 4.82 -17.92
CA ASP A 160 11.06 5.96 -18.82
C ASP A 160 11.52 5.52 -20.22
N GLU A 161 12.50 4.61 -20.25
CA GLU A 161 13.05 4.09 -21.49
C GLU A 161 12.05 3.22 -22.28
N VAL A 162 11.22 2.42 -21.60
CA VAL A 162 10.18 1.62 -22.26
C VAL A 162 9.08 2.49 -22.84
N GLU A 163 8.60 3.50 -22.11
CA GLU A 163 7.61 4.44 -22.65
C GLU A 163 8.15 5.20 -23.86
N ARG A 164 9.42 5.61 -23.82
CA ARG A 164 10.06 6.32 -24.93
C ARG A 164 10.16 5.48 -26.20
N ARG A 165 10.41 4.18 -26.07
CA ARG A 165 10.52 3.25 -27.20
C ARG A 165 9.17 2.76 -27.73
N ASN A 166 8.11 2.83 -26.93
CA ASN A 166 6.80 2.29 -27.26
C ASN A 166 5.75 3.41 -27.13
N PRO A 167 5.63 4.31 -28.13
CA PRO A 167 4.59 5.35 -28.14
C PRO A 167 3.19 4.75 -27.95
N GLY A 168 2.37 5.39 -27.11
CA GLY A 168 1.07 4.85 -26.71
C GLY A 168 1.10 3.93 -25.48
N LEU A 169 2.28 3.55 -24.96
CA LEU A 169 2.41 2.88 -23.66
C LEU A 169 2.70 3.89 -22.55
N ALA A 170 1.96 3.80 -21.45
CA ALA A 170 2.29 4.49 -20.20
C ALA A 170 2.25 3.55 -19.01
N LEU A 171 3.14 3.75 -18.04
CA LEU A 171 3.20 3.04 -16.77
C LEU A 171 2.97 4.04 -15.64
N THR A 172 2.02 3.75 -14.76
CA THR A 172 1.72 4.59 -13.61
C THR A 172 1.33 3.72 -12.41
N GLY A 173 1.34 4.30 -11.22
CA GLY A 173 0.99 3.61 -9.98
C GLY A 173 1.99 3.84 -8.86
N SER A 174 1.73 3.20 -7.72
CA SER A 174 2.45 3.42 -6.48
C SER A 174 3.92 3.00 -6.48
N PHE A 175 4.38 2.35 -7.55
CA PHE A 175 5.75 1.85 -7.70
C PHE A 175 6.68 2.80 -8.48
N ARG A 176 6.14 3.89 -9.05
CA ARG A 176 6.89 4.81 -9.92
C ARG A 176 7.16 6.16 -9.27
N ASP A 177 6.11 6.90 -8.94
CA ASP A 177 6.21 8.34 -8.62
C ASP A 177 5.76 8.72 -7.21
N GLY A 178 5.38 7.73 -6.40
CA GLY A 178 5.10 7.90 -4.98
C GLY A 178 4.10 6.89 -4.49
N VAL A 179 4.20 6.52 -3.22
CA VAL A 179 3.35 5.48 -2.63
C VAL A 179 2.04 6.03 -2.08
N ALA A 180 1.97 7.35 -1.83
CA ALA A 180 0.79 7.97 -1.25
C ALA A 180 -0.31 8.13 -2.31
N LEU A 181 -1.57 8.11 -1.87
CA LEU A 181 -2.72 8.25 -2.76
C LEU A 181 -2.65 9.53 -3.60
N GLY A 182 -2.22 10.66 -3.00
CA GLY A 182 -2.07 11.94 -3.72
C GLY A 182 -1.03 11.88 -4.83
N ASP A 183 0.11 11.22 -4.59
CA ASP A 183 1.16 11.05 -5.59
C ASP A 183 0.67 10.18 -6.74
N VAL A 184 -0.02 9.07 -6.43
CA VAL A 184 -0.56 8.16 -7.44
C VAL A 184 -1.62 8.86 -8.30
N LEU A 185 -2.50 9.67 -7.72
CA LEU A 185 -3.49 10.44 -8.47
C LEU A 185 -2.83 11.45 -9.40
N THR A 186 -1.81 12.16 -8.91
CA THR A 186 -1.05 13.14 -9.70
C THR A 186 -0.32 12.45 -10.86
N ALA A 187 0.32 11.33 -10.60
CA ALA A 187 1.02 10.53 -11.61
C ALA A 187 0.07 9.91 -12.64
N ALA A 188 -1.13 9.49 -12.22
CA ALA A 188 -2.14 8.96 -13.13
C ALA A 188 -2.67 10.05 -14.08
N ASP A 189 -2.93 11.25 -13.57
CA ASP A 189 -3.36 12.40 -14.38
C ASP A 189 -2.28 12.82 -15.40
N ALA A 190 -1.02 12.88 -14.97
CA ALA A 190 0.11 13.17 -15.85
C ALA A 190 0.26 12.11 -16.96
N ALA A 191 0.14 10.82 -16.60
CA ALA A 191 0.22 9.73 -17.57
C ALA A 191 -0.93 9.79 -18.59
N ALA A 192 -2.16 10.02 -18.14
CA ALA A 192 -3.33 10.16 -19.02
C ALA A 192 -3.19 11.36 -19.95
N THR A 193 -2.75 12.51 -19.44
CA THR A 193 -2.52 13.73 -20.24
C THR A 193 -1.48 13.51 -21.32
N ARG A 194 -0.36 12.86 -20.98
CA ARG A 194 0.72 12.55 -21.93
C ARG A 194 0.25 11.61 -23.04
N VAL A 195 -0.49 10.55 -22.69
CA VAL A 195 -1.07 9.61 -23.67
C VAL A 195 -2.08 10.32 -24.57
N ALA A 196 -2.96 11.15 -24.00
CA ALA A 196 -3.94 11.91 -24.77
C ALA A 196 -3.28 12.87 -25.78
N ALA A 197 -2.21 13.57 -25.38
CA ALA A 197 -1.44 14.44 -26.27
C ALA A 197 -0.80 13.66 -27.43
N GLN A 198 -0.20 12.49 -27.15
CA GLN A 198 0.37 11.60 -28.16
C GLN A 198 -0.68 11.15 -29.17
N LEU A 199 -1.86 10.73 -28.71
CA LEU A 199 -2.98 10.32 -29.57
C LEU A 199 -3.53 11.48 -30.42
N ALA A 200 -3.49 12.71 -29.91
CA ALA A 200 -3.89 13.90 -30.64
C ALA A 200 -2.84 14.39 -31.65
N GLY A 201 -1.68 13.74 -31.76
CA GLY A 201 -0.57 14.17 -32.61
C GLY A 201 0.12 15.46 -32.11
N GLN A 202 -0.05 15.81 -30.83
CA GLN A 202 0.57 16.98 -30.21
C GLN A 202 1.84 16.54 -29.46
N PRO A 203 2.97 17.26 -29.59
CA PRO A 203 4.14 16.97 -28.77
C PRO A 203 3.78 17.17 -27.30
N ALA A 204 4.03 16.16 -26.45
CA ALA A 204 3.85 16.25 -25.01
C ALA A 204 4.78 17.34 -24.47
N ASN A 205 4.21 18.46 -24.02
CA ASN A 205 4.99 19.56 -23.44
C ASN A 205 5.70 19.06 -22.17
N ALA A 206 7.02 19.12 -22.18
CA ALA A 206 7.85 18.88 -21.01
C ALA A 206 7.76 20.10 -20.07
N THR A 207 7.32 19.88 -18.84
CA THR A 207 7.54 20.79 -17.69
C THR A 207 7.86 19.97 -16.46
#